data_AF-A0AAE9EX92-F1
#
_entry.id   AF-A0AAE9EX92-F1
#
_cell.length_a   1.000
_cell.length_b   1.000
_cell.length_c   1.000
_cell.angle_alpha   90.00
_cell.angle_beta   90.00
_cell.angle_gamma   90.00
#
_symmetry.space_group_name_H-M   'P 1'
#
loop_
_entity.id
_entity.type
_entity.pdbx_description
1 polymer ?
#
loop_
_entity_poly.entity_id
_entity_poly.type
_entity_poly.pdbx_seq_one_letter_code
_entity_poly.pdbx_strand_id
1 'polypeptide(L)'
;MSLKLDEACRMDPKIIFYEFRSGLPAFECYTNFCARMGPNSLDFPEFEFWFQRFLAGNFDLDYDRSKDPKCRTLTDMPVQVFGKICENLGGDYQKDYRFIFRHVCKSFRALADSWIPDYKEISIKLKNNNTIIGNFDDEKIKYEDGNRAFSDLMSILTYPDLKLSRLQLHPLLDKRFLNELILKLESLKIKIHVDTVHLDHCNWNLQMRLLPFYRAETVKMVYIKGWQSWIAKILEEIALKPESSLFSRMEIKFGALHVKEATTIIKELLQFPNLEYCNLDVELRTTVQLKKNIERFGAKVQADDPDTFHCPILYSTDYFEIQLRNYGISIEKKSNST
;
A
#
# COMPACT_ATOMS: atom_id res chain seq x y z
N MET A 1 40.13 -27.79 -22.85
CA MET A 1 39.75 -29.07 -22.22
C MET A 1 40.03 -28.94 -20.72
N SER A 2 39.03 -28.47 -19.96
CA SER A 2 39.14 -28.23 -18.52
C SER A 2 39.03 -29.56 -17.80
N LEU A 3 40.10 -30.01 -17.14
CA LEU A 3 40.06 -31.14 -16.22
C LEU A 3 39.01 -30.82 -15.15
N LYS A 4 37.90 -31.57 -15.13
CA LYS A 4 37.05 -31.66 -13.96
C LYS A 4 37.91 -32.32 -12.87
N LEU A 5 38.53 -31.50 -12.04
CA LEU A 5 39.09 -31.96 -10.77
C LEU A 5 37.96 -32.66 -10.01
N ASP A 6 38.26 -33.91 -9.65
CA ASP A 6 37.39 -34.84 -8.95
C ASP A 6 36.87 -34.20 -7.66
N GLU A 7 35.65 -34.54 -7.27
CA GLU A 7 34.96 -33.93 -6.12
C GLU A 7 35.75 -34.14 -4.81
N ALA A 8 36.56 -35.21 -4.76
CA ALA A 8 37.51 -35.52 -3.70
C ALA A 8 38.72 -34.56 -3.60
N CYS A 9 39.11 -33.87 -4.68
CA CYS A 9 40.22 -32.91 -4.67
C CYS A 9 39.80 -31.49 -4.24
N ARG A 10 38.49 -31.23 -4.06
CA ARG A 10 37.99 -29.89 -3.70
C ARG A 10 38.02 -29.59 -2.20
N MET A 11 38.20 -30.62 -1.38
CA MET A 11 38.10 -30.57 0.08
C MET A 11 39.39 -31.07 0.74
N ASP A 12 40.58 -30.68 0.24
CA ASP A 12 41.85 -31.06 0.88
C ASP A 12 42.34 -29.95 1.85
N PRO A 13 42.29 -30.17 3.17
CA PRO A 13 42.77 -29.21 4.17
C PRO A 13 44.23 -28.79 3.97
N LYS A 14 45.04 -29.57 3.25
CA LYS A 14 46.42 -29.23 2.89
C LYS A 14 46.51 -27.97 2.05
N ILE A 15 45.55 -27.75 1.15
CA ILE A 15 45.52 -26.57 0.29
C ILE A 15 45.17 -25.33 1.13
N ILE A 16 44.22 -25.47 2.06
CA ILE A 16 43.87 -24.40 3.00
C ILE A 16 45.06 -24.08 3.91
N PHE A 17 45.82 -25.09 4.34
CA PHE A 17 47.02 -24.89 5.14
C PHE A 17 48.12 -24.12 4.38
N TYR A 18 48.25 -24.35 3.07
CA TYR A 18 49.13 -23.55 2.22
C TYR A 18 48.71 -22.06 2.22
N GLU A 19 47.42 -21.77 2.10
CA GLU A 19 46.92 -20.38 2.20
C GLU A 19 47.16 -19.78 3.58
N PHE A 20 46.91 -20.54 4.65
CA PHE A 20 47.13 -20.11 6.03
C PHE A 20 48.58 -19.65 6.27
N ARG A 21 49.56 -20.34 5.67
CA ARG A 21 50.99 -19.98 5.76
C ARG A 21 51.35 -18.63 5.14
N SER A 22 50.48 -18.04 4.31
CA SER A 22 50.69 -16.69 3.77
C SER A 22 50.65 -15.60 4.85
N GLY A 23 50.04 -15.88 6.02
CA GLY A 23 49.91 -14.94 7.11
C GLY A 23 48.87 -13.83 6.90
N LEU A 24 48.08 -13.90 5.82
CA LEU A 24 47.02 -12.94 5.53
C LEU A 24 45.74 -13.25 6.33
N PRO A 25 44.83 -12.28 6.49
CA PRO A 25 43.52 -12.51 7.10
C PRO A 25 42.72 -13.62 6.40
N ALA A 26 41.91 -14.37 7.15
CA ALA A 26 41.18 -15.54 6.66
C ALA A 26 40.37 -15.29 5.37
N PHE A 27 39.68 -14.14 5.28
CA PHE A 27 38.87 -13.80 4.10
C PHE A 27 39.72 -13.48 2.86
N GLU A 28 40.91 -12.90 3.03
CA GLU A 28 41.85 -12.66 1.94
C GLU A 28 42.44 -14.00 1.45
N CYS A 29 42.84 -14.87 2.37
CA CYS A 29 43.28 -16.23 2.07
C CYS A 29 42.21 -17.02 1.30
N TYR A 30 40.94 -16.91 1.71
CA TYR A 30 39.81 -17.52 1.00
C TYR A 30 39.64 -16.95 -0.42
N THR A 31 39.77 -15.64 -0.58
CA THR A 31 39.67 -15.00 -1.90
C THR A 31 40.78 -15.48 -2.83
N ASN A 32 42.02 -15.59 -2.32
CA ASN A 32 43.16 -16.14 -3.06
C ASN A 32 42.97 -17.62 -3.41
N PHE A 33 42.45 -18.40 -2.47
CA PHE A 33 42.06 -19.79 -2.69
C PHE A 33 41.04 -19.92 -3.82
N CYS A 34 39.94 -19.16 -3.77
CA CYS A 34 38.90 -19.17 -4.79
C CYS A 34 39.41 -18.71 -6.17
N ALA A 35 40.32 -17.74 -6.19
CA ALA A 35 40.96 -17.29 -7.43
C ALA A 35 41.80 -18.41 -8.09
N ARG A 36 42.41 -19.29 -7.28
CA ARG A 36 43.26 -20.39 -7.75
C ARG A 36 42.46 -21.67 -8.07
N MET A 37 41.51 -22.02 -7.23
CA MET A 37 40.77 -23.29 -7.28
C MET A 37 39.41 -23.18 -7.98
N GLY A 38 38.95 -21.95 -8.23
CA GLY A 38 37.64 -21.63 -8.81
C GLY A 38 36.62 -21.22 -7.73
N PRO A 39 35.61 -20.38 -8.09
CA PRO A 39 34.72 -19.72 -7.13
C PRO A 39 33.75 -20.66 -6.39
N ASN A 40 33.58 -21.90 -6.84
CA ASN A 40 32.68 -22.89 -6.24
C ASN A 40 33.45 -24.13 -5.72
N SER A 41 34.73 -23.95 -5.38
CA SER A 41 35.59 -25.04 -4.89
C SER A 41 35.31 -25.39 -3.44
N LEU A 42 35.16 -24.38 -2.58
CA LEU A 42 34.89 -24.49 -1.15
C LEU A 42 34.05 -23.29 -0.71
N ASP A 43 33.13 -23.45 0.24
CA ASP A 43 32.46 -22.31 0.86
C ASP A 43 33.31 -21.67 1.96
N PHE A 44 33.02 -20.40 2.27
CA PHE A 44 33.78 -19.68 3.29
C PHE A 44 33.68 -20.31 4.68
N PRO A 45 32.52 -20.78 5.18
CA PRO A 45 32.44 -21.45 6.49
C PRO A 45 33.27 -22.74 6.56
N GLU A 46 33.43 -23.47 5.47
CA GLU A 46 34.28 -24.65 5.42
C GLU A 46 35.76 -24.26 5.48
N PHE A 47 36.15 -23.25 4.68
CA PHE A 47 37.49 -22.68 4.69
C PHE A 47 37.87 -22.10 6.07
N GLU A 48 37.00 -21.27 6.64
CA GLU A 48 37.21 -20.56 7.89
C GLU A 48 37.43 -21.53 9.05
N PHE A 49 36.67 -22.63 9.12
CA PHE A 49 36.87 -23.66 10.13
C PHE A 49 38.30 -24.21 10.13
N TRP A 50 38.80 -24.65 8.97
CA TRP A 50 40.17 -25.17 8.86
C TRP A 50 41.19 -24.08 9.18
N PHE A 51 40.97 -22.86 8.70
CA PHE A 51 41.81 -21.71 9.01
C PHE A 51 41.89 -21.44 10.52
N GLN A 52 40.76 -21.45 11.22
CA GLN A 52 40.69 -21.24 12.67
C GLN A 52 41.36 -22.38 13.45
N ARG A 53 41.26 -23.63 12.97
CA ARG A 53 42.00 -24.76 13.57
C ARG A 53 43.51 -24.55 13.48
N PHE A 54 44.01 -24.15 12.30
CA PHE A 54 45.43 -23.86 12.10
C PHE A 54 45.88 -22.67 12.95
N LEU A 55 45.04 -21.64 13.07
CA LEU A 55 45.29 -20.48 13.94
C LEU A 55 45.39 -20.89 15.42
N ALA A 56 44.58 -21.85 15.86
CA ALA A 56 44.63 -22.44 17.20
C ALA A 56 45.79 -23.43 17.41
N GLY A 57 46.66 -23.64 16.41
CA GLY A 57 47.79 -24.57 16.48
C GLY A 57 47.42 -26.05 16.27
N ASN A 58 46.19 -26.34 15.83
CA ASN A 58 45.74 -27.70 15.53
C ASN A 58 45.90 -28.00 14.04
N PHE A 59 46.94 -28.76 13.71
CA PHE A 59 47.32 -29.11 12.34
C PHE A 59 46.94 -30.54 11.93
N ASP A 60 46.02 -31.18 12.66
CA ASP A 60 45.48 -32.49 12.27
C ASP A 60 44.61 -32.35 11.00
N LEU A 61 45.16 -32.80 9.87
CA LEU A 61 44.56 -32.72 8.54
C LEU A 61 43.51 -33.81 8.29
N ASP A 62 43.52 -34.89 9.08
CA ASP A 62 42.60 -36.03 8.94
C ASP A 62 41.39 -35.88 9.87
N TYR A 63 41.18 -34.68 10.41
CA TYR A 63 40.10 -34.42 11.34
C TYR A 63 38.73 -34.59 10.69
N ASP A 64 37.94 -35.47 11.30
CA ASP A 64 36.58 -35.76 10.87
C ASP A 64 35.59 -34.68 11.37
N ARG A 65 35.41 -33.64 10.54
CA ARG A 65 34.44 -32.55 10.78
C ARG A 65 32.99 -33.04 10.94
N SER A 66 32.64 -34.22 10.46
CA SER A 66 31.25 -34.72 10.56
C SER A 66 30.79 -34.91 12.01
N LYS A 67 31.74 -34.98 12.95
CA LYS A 67 31.50 -35.09 14.40
C LYS A 67 31.18 -33.75 15.06
N ASP A 68 31.46 -32.62 14.42
CA ASP A 68 31.20 -31.30 14.98
C ASP A 68 29.73 -30.90 14.78
N PRO A 69 29.17 -30.11 15.70
CA PRO A 69 27.88 -29.46 15.46
C PRO A 69 27.94 -28.66 14.16
N LYS A 70 26.88 -28.77 13.34
CA LYS A 70 26.77 -27.95 12.13
C LYS A 70 26.94 -26.48 12.47
N CYS A 71 27.70 -25.78 11.64
CA CYS A 71 27.88 -24.33 11.77
C CYS A 71 26.50 -23.65 11.77
N ARG A 72 26.24 -22.84 12.80
CA ARG A 72 25.00 -22.09 12.91
C ARG A 72 25.08 -20.87 12.00
N THR A 73 24.02 -20.66 11.24
CA THR A 73 23.82 -19.47 10.41
C THR A 73 22.98 -18.44 11.16
N LEU A 74 22.92 -17.21 10.63
CA LEU A 74 22.05 -16.16 11.15
C LEU A 74 20.58 -16.61 11.23
N THR A 75 20.14 -17.49 10.32
CA THR A 75 18.76 -17.99 10.30
C THR A 75 18.47 -19.08 11.33
N ASP A 76 19.51 -19.66 11.94
CA ASP A 76 19.37 -20.62 13.04
C ASP A 76 19.20 -19.92 14.40
N MET A 77 19.28 -18.58 14.42
CA MET A 77 19.11 -17.79 15.64
C MET A 77 17.66 -17.87 16.15
N PRO A 78 17.44 -18.17 17.44
CA PRO A 78 16.10 -18.14 18.02
C PRO A 78 15.46 -16.76 17.86
N VAL A 79 14.18 -16.72 17.49
CA VAL A 79 13.44 -15.47 17.26
C VAL A 79 13.46 -14.52 18.46
N GLN A 80 13.52 -15.05 19.69
CA GLN A 80 13.61 -14.26 20.91
C GLN A 80 14.95 -13.51 21.02
N VAL A 81 16.04 -14.13 20.58
CA VAL A 81 17.36 -13.48 20.55
C VAL A 81 17.38 -12.41 19.48
N PHE A 82 16.80 -12.71 18.31
CA PHE A 82 16.65 -11.72 17.25
C PHE A 82 15.83 -10.50 17.70
N GLY A 83 14.70 -10.75 18.39
CA GLY A 83 13.87 -9.70 18.98
C GLY A 83 14.67 -8.79 19.92
N LYS A 84 15.44 -9.37 20.84
CA LYS A 84 16.34 -8.60 21.73
C LYS A 84 17.38 -7.77 20.99
N ILE A 85 17.93 -8.27 19.89
CA ILE A 85 18.85 -7.48 19.06
C ILE A 85 18.09 -6.30 18.45
N CYS A 86 16.90 -6.54 17.89
CA CYS A 86 16.08 -5.50 17.28
C CYS A 86 15.55 -4.46 18.27
N GLU A 87 15.31 -4.81 19.54
CA GLU A 87 14.97 -3.85 20.59
C GLU A 87 16.03 -2.75 20.76
N ASN A 88 17.30 -3.04 20.41
CA ASN A 88 18.37 -2.04 20.40
C ASN A 88 18.30 -1.08 19.19
N LEU A 89 17.43 -1.33 18.21
CA LEU A 89 17.19 -0.45 17.06
C LEU A 89 16.13 0.63 17.34
N GLY A 90 15.51 0.61 18.53
CA GLY A 90 14.47 1.55 18.95
C GLY A 90 13.10 0.89 19.15
N GLY A 91 12.16 1.58 19.80
CA GLY A 91 10.83 1.05 20.11
C GLY A 91 9.98 0.73 18.88
N ASP A 92 10.16 1.48 17.80
CA ASP A 92 9.38 1.38 16.57
C ASP A 92 10.09 0.56 15.47
N TYR A 93 11.09 -0.26 15.84
CA TYR A 93 11.92 -0.96 14.87
C TYR A 93 11.13 -1.82 13.87
N GLN A 94 9.98 -2.36 14.29
CA GLN A 94 9.15 -3.21 13.43
C GLN A 94 8.59 -2.44 12.25
N LYS A 95 8.33 -1.14 12.42
CA LYS A 95 7.88 -0.25 11.36
C LYS A 95 9.06 0.19 10.51
N ASP A 96 10.06 0.81 11.13
CA ASP A 96 11.19 1.45 10.46
C ASP A 96 12.07 0.48 9.66
N TYR A 97 12.14 -0.78 10.10
CA TYR A 97 13.00 -1.78 9.47
C TYR A 97 12.21 -2.90 8.79
N ARG A 98 10.87 -2.83 8.72
CA ARG A 98 10.02 -3.88 8.12
C ARG A 98 10.56 -4.32 6.77
N PHE A 99 10.69 -3.36 5.86
CA PHE A 99 11.06 -3.63 4.47
C PHE A 99 12.53 -4.00 4.34
N ILE A 100 13.40 -3.42 5.16
CA ILE A 100 14.83 -3.78 5.21
C ILE A 100 14.94 -5.28 5.51
N PHE A 101 14.33 -5.75 6.61
CA PHE A 101 14.38 -7.15 6.98
C PHE A 101 13.67 -8.06 5.96
N ARG A 102 12.57 -7.58 5.37
CA ARG A 102 11.86 -8.30 4.31
C ARG A 102 12.71 -8.62 3.08
N HIS A 103 13.76 -7.85 2.84
CA HIS A 103 14.66 -7.98 1.70
C HIS A 103 16.01 -8.63 2.04
N VAL A 104 16.25 -9.03 3.30
CA VAL A 104 17.48 -9.75 3.70
C VAL A 104 17.47 -11.20 3.24
N CYS A 105 16.53 -12.02 3.74
CA CYS A 105 16.39 -13.43 3.35
C CYS A 105 14.98 -13.96 3.65
N LYS A 106 14.68 -15.21 3.27
CA LYS A 106 13.34 -15.80 3.45
C LYS A 106 12.90 -15.87 4.93
N SER A 107 13.80 -16.20 5.85
CA SER A 107 13.48 -16.28 7.29
C SER A 107 13.15 -14.90 7.87
N PHE A 108 13.94 -13.89 7.51
CA PHE A 108 13.70 -12.51 7.94
C PHE A 108 12.44 -11.93 7.31
N ARG A 109 12.13 -12.30 6.06
CA ARG A 109 10.86 -11.96 5.43
C ARG A 109 9.67 -12.52 6.19
N ALA A 110 9.70 -13.80 6.55
CA ALA A 110 8.62 -14.41 7.33
C ALA A 110 8.44 -13.70 8.69
N LEU A 111 9.55 -13.32 9.33
CA LEU A 111 9.51 -12.56 10.58
C LEU A 111 8.93 -11.15 10.37
N ALA A 112 9.42 -10.39 9.40
CA ALA A 112 8.92 -9.05 9.11
C ALA A 112 7.43 -9.09 8.74
N ASP A 113 7.01 -10.07 7.92
CA ASP A 113 5.61 -10.26 7.54
C ASP A 113 4.72 -10.64 8.74
N SER A 114 5.29 -11.20 9.83
CA SER A 114 4.57 -11.51 11.08
C SER A 114 4.33 -10.29 11.98
N TRP A 115 5.07 -9.19 11.77
CA TRP A 115 4.86 -7.95 12.53
C TRP A 115 3.57 -7.28 12.09
N ILE A 116 2.86 -6.71 13.06
CA ILE A 116 1.58 -6.04 12.86
C ILE A 116 1.85 -4.71 12.16
N PRO A 117 1.41 -4.51 10.91
CA PRO A 117 1.57 -3.22 10.24
C PRO A 117 0.60 -2.20 10.86
N ASP A 118 1.10 -1.02 11.22
CA ASP A 118 0.33 0.05 11.87
C ASP A 118 0.13 1.29 10.97
N TYR A 119 0.55 1.21 9.71
CA TYR A 119 0.46 2.29 8.73
C TYR A 119 -0.97 2.84 8.56
N LYS A 120 -1.10 4.16 8.46
CA LYS A 120 -2.38 4.86 8.26
C LYS A 120 -2.56 5.30 6.82
N GLU A 121 -1.50 5.74 6.18
CA GLU A 121 -1.53 6.25 4.82
C GLU A 121 -0.58 5.48 3.93
N ILE A 122 -1.09 4.96 2.83
CA ILE A 122 -0.27 4.25 1.84
C ILE A 122 -0.48 4.91 0.49
N SER A 123 0.62 5.30 -0.16
CA SER A 123 0.61 5.85 -1.50
C SER A 123 1.69 5.27 -2.40
N ILE A 124 1.29 4.59 -3.47
CA ILE A 124 2.20 4.05 -4.48
C ILE A 124 2.17 4.96 -5.71
N LYS A 125 3.33 5.48 -6.10
CA LYS A 125 3.48 6.43 -7.20
C LYS A 125 4.58 6.03 -8.17
N LEU A 126 4.41 6.38 -9.45
CA LEU A 126 5.50 6.31 -10.43
C LEU A 126 6.21 7.66 -10.44
N LYS A 127 7.52 7.69 -10.19
CA LYS A 127 8.31 8.93 -10.27
C LYS A 127 8.70 9.25 -11.71
N ASN A 128 9.23 8.23 -12.39
CA ASN A 128 9.73 8.24 -13.78
C ASN A 128 9.45 6.83 -14.35
N ASN A 129 9.69 6.62 -15.66
CA ASN A 129 9.28 5.40 -16.38
C ASN A 129 9.63 4.06 -15.69
N ASN A 130 10.66 3.98 -14.85
CA ASN A 130 11.13 2.73 -14.24
C ASN A 130 11.20 2.78 -12.70
N THR A 131 10.80 3.85 -12.04
CA THR A 131 10.95 3.98 -10.58
C THR A 131 9.60 4.17 -9.90
N ILE A 132 9.25 3.19 -9.07
CA ILE A 132 8.09 3.24 -8.19
C ILE A 132 8.54 3.78 -6.83
N ILE A 133 7.69 4.59 -6.22
CA ILE A 133 7.85 5.10 -4.87
C ILE A 133 6.65 4.61 -4.06
N GLY A 134 6.90 3.84 -3.00
CA GLY A 134 5.93 3.60 -1.95
C GLY A 134 6.13 4.61 -0.84
N ASN A 135 5.06 5.29 -0.45
CA ASN A 135 5.03 6.10 0.77
C ASN A 135 4.13 5.35 1.75
N PHE A 136 4.67 5.03 2.92
CA PHE A 136 4.01 4.33 4.01
C PHE A 136 4.10 5.24 5.25
N ASP A 137 3.04 5.99 5.50
CA ASP A 137 3.08 7.19 6.35
C ASP A 137 4.22 8.15 5.92
N ASP A 138 5.15 8.42 6.82
CA ASP A 138 6.32 9.28 6.60
C ASP A 138 7.50 8.53 5.94
N GLU A 139 7.44 7.20 5.86
CA GLU A 139 8.50 6.38 5.28
C GLU A 139 8.37 6.33 3.75
N LYS A 140 9.47 6.64 3.07
CA LYS A 140 9.53 6.68 1.61
C LYS A 140 10.50 5.65 1.07
N ILE A 141 9.99 4.72 0.28
CA ILE A 141 10.76 3.61 -0.28
C ILE A 141 10.80 3.73 -1.80
N LYS A 142 12.01 3.66 -2.35
CA LYS A 142 12.24 3.65 -3.79
C LYS A 142 12.39 2.21 -4.27
N TYR A 143 11.60 1.87 -5.28
CA TYR A 143 11.61 0.57 -5.93
C TYR A 143 12.07 0.71 -7.38
N GLU A 144 13.05 -0.10 -7.75
CA GLU A 144 13.51 -0.26 -9.14
C GLU A 144 12.79 -1.42 -9.84
N ASP A 145 12.16 -2.30 -9.06
CA ASP A 145 11.40 -3.46 -9.53
C ASP A 145 9.96 -3.36 -9.01
N GLY A 146 8.99 -3.35 -9.93
CA GLY A 146 7.56 -3.31 -9.59
C GLY A 146 7.09 -4.52 -8.80
N ASN A 147 7.71 -5.69 -8.97
CA ASN A 147 7.38 -6.88 -8.19
C ASN A 147 7.74 -6.71 -6.71
N ARG A 148 8.81 -5.98 -6.40
CA ARG A 148 9.17 -5.66 -5.01
C ARG A 148 8.15 -4.73 -4.38
N ALA A 149 7.80 -3.64 -5.07
CA ALA A 149 6.77 -2.70 -4.61
C ALA A 149 5.43 -3.41 -4.39
N PHE A 150 5.05 -4.29 -5.33
CA PHE A 150 3.83 -5.08 -5.25
C PHE A 150 3.84 -6.00 -4.04
N SER A 151 4.93 -6.76 -3.87
CA SER A 151 5.08 -7.70 -2.78
C SER A 151 5.05 -7.01 -1.41
N ASP A 152 5.70 -5.86 -1.27
CA ASP A 152 5.73 -5.05 -0.05
C ASP A 152 4.34 -4.48 0.27
N LEU A 153 3.62 -3.97 -0.73
CA LEU A 153 2.24 -3.52 -0.56
C LEU A 153 1.33 -4.67 -0.09
N MET A 154 1.44 -5.83 -0.75
CA MET A 154 0.59 -6.98 -0.42
C MET A 154 0.85 -7.51 0.99
N SER A 155 2.10 -7.50 1.49
CA SER A 155 2.37 -7.96 2.86
C SER A 155 1.75 -7.08 3.95
N ILE A 156 1.32 -5.88 3.60
CA ILE A 156 0.57 -4.99 4.48
C ILE A 156 -0.93 -5.20 4.27
N LEU A 157 -1.40 -5.12 3.03
CA LEU A 157 -2.84 -5.21 2.72
C LEU A 157 -3.48 -6.57 3.07
N THR A 158 -2.69 -7.64 3.20
CA THR A 158 -3.19 -8.95 3.64
C THR A 158 -3.50 -9.02 5.13
N TYR A 159 -3.11 -8.01 5.92
CA TYR A 159 -3.34 -8.02 7.36
C TYR A 159 -4.82 -7.67 7.68
N PRO A 160 -5.58 -8.54 8.37
CA PRO A 160 -7.04 -8.44 8.45
C PRO A 160 -7.55 -7.24 9.25
N ASP A 161 -6.78 -6.80 10.25
CA ASP A 161 -7.13 -5.69 11.14
C ASP A 161 -6.46 -4.36 10.72
N LEU A 162 -5.85 -4.32 9.53
CA LEU A 162 -5.27 -3.09 9.01
C LEU A 162 -6.37 -2.05 8.79
N LYS A 163 -6.20 -0.89 9.44
CA LYS A 163 -7.10 0.26 9.31
C LYS A 163 -6.36 1.42 8.68
N LEU A 164 -6.60 1.64 7.39
CA LEU A 164 -6.01 2.74 6.66
C LEU A 164 -6.90 3.97 6.79
N SER A 165 -6.29 5.12 7.03
CA SER A 165 -6.93 6.40 6.79
C SER A 165 -7.09 6.64 5.29
N ARG A 166 -6.09 6.22 4.49
CA ARG A 166 -6.06 6.49 3.05
C ARG A 166 -5.19 5.50 2.27
N LEU A 167 -5.70 5.01 1.14
CA LEU A 167 -4.94 4.25 0.14
C LEU A 167 -4.99 4.98 -1.21
N GLN A 168 -3.81 5.28 -1.78
CA GLN A 168 -3.70 5.97 -3.07
C GLN A 168 -2.76 5.27 -4.04
N LEU A 169 -3.26 5.01 -5.24
CA LEU A 169 -2.47 4.51 -6.37
C LEU A 169 -2.41 5.59 -7.44
N HIS A 170 -1.21 5.93 -7.88
CA HIS A 170 -1.00 6.99 -8.87
C HIS A 170 -1.43 6.55 -10.27
N PRO A 171 -1.99 7.45 -11.09
CA PRO A 171 -2.55 7.09 -12.39
C PRO A 171 -1.56 6.55 -13.41
N LEU A 172 -0.30 6.96 -13.29
CA LEU A 172 0.78 6.55 -14.18
C LEU A 172 1.38 5.19 -13.83
N LEU A 173 0.88 4.48 -12.80
CA LEU A 173 1.32 3.13 -12.52
C LEU A 173 1.02 2.20 -13.70
N ASP A 174 1.91 1.24 -13.96
CA ASP A 174 1.72 0.26 -15.03
C ASP A 174 0.39 -0.50 -14.83
N LYS A 175 -0.35 -0.68 -15.92
CA LYS A 175 -1.59 -1.48 -15.96
C LYS A 175 -1.35 -2.90 -15.45
N ARG A 176 -0.16 -3.47 -15.68
CA ARG A 176 0.20 -4.80 -15.17
C ARG A 176 0.16 -4.85 -13.65
N PHE A 177 0.81 -3.88 -12.99
CA PHE A 177 0.84 -3.77 -11.53
C PHE A 177 -0.58 -3.74 -10.94
N LEU A 178 -1.46 -2.91 -11.52
CA LEU A 178 -2.84 -2.83 -11.02
C LEU A 178 -3.61 -4.14 -11.30
N ASN A 179 -3.48 -4.71 -12.49
CA ASN A 179 -4.19 -5.96 -12.80
C ASN A 179 -3.79 -7.09 -11.85
N GLU A 180 -2.49 -7.22 -11.54
CA GLU A 180 -2.01 -8.17 -10.55
C GLU A 180 -2.55 -7.88 -9.15
N LEU A 181 -2.64 -6.60 -8.76
CA LEU A 181 -3.22 -6.20 -7.48
C LEU A 181 -4.69 -6.60 -7.37
N ILE A 182 -5.49 -6.25 -8.36
CA ILE A 182 -6.92 -6.59 -8.39
C ILE A 182 -7.10 -8.11 -8.34
N LEU A 183 -6.39 -8.87 -9.20
CA LEU A 183 -6.46 -10.34 -9.20
C LEU A 183 -6.09 -10.92 -7.83
N LYS A 184 -5.08 -10.36 -7.16
CA LYS A 184 -4.66 -10.83 -5.85
C LYS A 184 -5.69 -10.53 -4.77
N LEU A 185 -6.22 -9.30 -4.74
CA LEU A 185 -7.29 -8.90 -3.82
C LEU A 185 -8.54 -9.77 -4.00
N GLU A 186 -8.92 -10.07 -5.25
CA GLU A 186 -10.04 -10.98 -5.57
C GLU A 186 -9.77 -12.40 -5.08
N SER A 187 -8.61 -12.95 -5.43
CA SER A 187 -8.24 -14.33 -5.07
C SER A 187 -8.22 -14.57 -3.56
N LEU A 188 -7.81 -13.54 -2.80
CA LEU A 188 -7.72 -13.58 -1.35
C LEU A 188 -9.00 -13.06 -0.66
N LYS A 189 -10.00 -12.62 -1.44
CA LYS A 189 -11.25 -12.03 -0.95
C LYS A 189 -11.00 -10.90 0.05
N ILE A 190 -9.97 -10.09 -0.20
CA ILE A 190 -9.57 -9.01 0.70
C ILE A 190 -10.61 -7.90 0.68
N LYS A 191 -10.98 -7.45 1.88
CA LYS A 191 -11.80 -6.26 2.12
C LYS A 191 -11.01 -5.28 2.99
N ILE A 192 -10.63 -4.15 2.40
CA ILE A 192 -9.76 -3.13 2.97
C ILE A 192 -10.62 -2.13 3.75
N HIS A 193 -10.23 -1.88 5.01
CA HIS A 193 -10.74 -0.74 5.78
C HIS A 193 -10.04 0.52 5.28
N VAL A 194 -10.82 1.50 4.80
CA VAL A 194 -10.32 2.84 4.45
C VAL A 194 -11.26 3.89 5.01
N ASP A 195 -10.73 4.86 5.75
CA ASP A 195 -11.55 5.97 6.26
C ASP A 195 -11.93 6.96 5.14
N THR A 196 -11.03 7.19 4.18
CA THR A 196 -11.22 8.16 3.12
C THR A 196 -10.94 7.58 1.74
N VAL A 197 -11.78 7.95 0.77
CA VAL A 197 -11.61 7.60 -0.64
C VAL A 197 -11.41 8.89 -1.43
N HIS A 198 -10.41 8.92 -2.31
CA HIS A 198 -10.13 10.07 -3.17
C HIS A 198 -10.27 9.70 -4.64
N LEU A 199 -11.15 10.40 -5.34
CA LEU A 199 -11.36 10.28 -6.79
C LEU A 199 -10.94 11.59 -7.46
N ASP A 200 -9.97 11.52 -8.36
CA ASP A 200 -9.53 12.63 -9.19
C ASP A 200 -9.74 12.29 -10.68
N HIS A 201 -10.07 13.30 -11.50
CA HIS A 201 -10.19 13.15 -12.95
C HIS A 201 -9.00 12.44 -13.63
N CYS A 202 -7.79 12.56 -13.08
CA CYS A 202 -6.61 11.88 -13.60
C CYS A 202 -6.53 10.39 -13.22
N ASN A 203 -7.14 9.95 -12.11
CA ASN A 203 -6.93 8.62 -11.54
C ASN A 203 -8.19 7.77 -11.35
N TRP A 204 -9.36 8.29 -11.68
CA TRP A 204 -10.64 7.65 -11.37
C TRP A 204 -10.81 6.26 -11.94
N ASN A 205 -10.37 6.00 -13.18
CA ASN A 205 -10.46 4.67 -13.81
C ASN A 205 -9.78 3.59 -12.97
N LEU A 206 -8.69 3.95 -12.28
CA LEU A 206 -7.95 3.04 -11.42
C LEU A 206 -8.62 2.93 -10.05
N GLN A 207 -9.01 4.06 -9.46
CA GLN A 207 -9.65 4.08 -8.15
C GLN A 207 -11.02 3.38 -8.15
N MET A 208 -11.80 3.51 -9.22
CA MET A 208 -13.07 2.81 -9.42
C MET A 208 -12.90 1.28 -9.38
N ARG A 209 -11.76 0.76 -9.86
CA ARG A 209 -11.48 -0.68 -9.80
C ARG A 209 -11.14 -1.17 -8.40
N LEU A 210 -10.75 -0.27 -7.49
CA LEU A 210 -10.47 -0.61 -6.09
C LEU A 210 -11.72 -0.55 -5.20
N LEU A 211 -12.74 0.23 -5.56
CA LEU A 211 -13.96 0.39 -4.77
C LEU A 211 -14.60 -0.94 -4.33
N PRO A 212 -14.70 -2.00 -5.17
CA PRO A 212 -15.27 -3.27 -4.75
C PRO A 212 -14.52 -3.94 -3.60
N PHE A 213 -13.27 -3.55 -3.33
CA PHE A 213 -12.45 -4.10 -2.25
C PHE A 213 -12.51 -3.27 -0.98
N TYR A 214 -13.18 -2.12 -0.97
CA TYR A 214 -13.36 -1.32 0.25
C TYR A 214 -14.55 -1.81 1.07
N ARG A 215 -14.43 -1.70 2.40
CA ARG A 215 -15.54 -1.92 3.34
C ARG A 215 -16.38 -0.64 3.41
N ALA A 216 -17.60 -0.68 2.88
CA ALA A 216 -18.45 0.50 2.76
C ALA A 216 -18.73 1.18 4.10
N GLU A 217 -18.98 0.37 5.13
CA GLU A 217 -19.23 0.80 6.49
C GLU A 217 -18.05 1.51 7.18
N THR A 218 -16.84 1.39 6.61
CA THR A 218 -15.63 2.02 7.16
C THR A 218 -15.34 3.39 6.55
N VAL A 219 -15.91 3.68 5.37
CA VAL A 219 -15.67 4.94 4.66
C VAL A 219 -16.41 6.08 5.33
N LYS A 220 -15.65 7.04 5.86
CA LYS A 220 -16.17 8.23 6.54
C LYS A 220 -16.42 9.39 5.58
N MET A 221 -15.64 9.50 4.52
CA MET A 221 -15.76 10.57 3.53
C MET A 221 -15.18 10.18 2.18
N VAL A 222 -15.87 10.53 1.10
CA VAL A 222 -15.37 10.44 -0.27
C VAL A 222 -15.09 11.82 -0.82
N TYR A 223 -13.85 12.06 -1.24
CA TYR A 223 -13.42 13.31 -1.84
C TYR A 223 -13.35 13.16 -3.36
N ILE A 224 -14.08 14.01 -4.08
CA ILE A 224 -14.11 14.00 -5.55
C ILE A 224 -13.57 15.33 -6.06
N LYS A 225 -12.59 15.30 -6.97
CA LYS A 225 -12.04 16.49 -7.60
C LYS A 225 -11.99 16.34 -9.11
N GLY A 226 -12.52 17.31 -9.84
CA GLY A 226 -12.46 17.29 -11.29
C GLY A 226 -13.27 18.39 -11.95
N TRP A 227 -13.47 18.25 -13.25
CA TRP A 227 -14.25 19.21 -14.03
C TRP A 227 -15.74 18.84 -13.94
N GLN A 228 -16.59 19.86 -13.88
CA GLN A 228 -18.04 19.73 -13.67
C GLN A 228 -18.74 18.69 -14.57
N SER A 229 -18.46 18.67 -15.88
CA SER A 229 -19.09 17.73 -16.82
C SER A 229 -18.66 16.28 -16.59
N TRP A 230 -17.40 16.09 -16.18
CA TRP A 230 -16.87 14.78 -15.84
C TRP A 230 -17.44 14.27 -14.50
N ILE A 231 -17.56 15.15 -13.49
CA ILE A 231 -18.18 14.79 -12.20
C ILE A 231 -19.63 14.35 -12.40
N ALA A 232 -20.42 15.12 -13.16
CA ALA A 232 -21.81 14.78 -13.45
C ALA A 232 -21.94 13.37 -14.05
N LYS A 233 -21.11 13.05 -15.04
CA LYS A 233 -21.09 11.73 -15.68
C LYS A 233 -20.70 10.61 -14.71
N ILE A 234 -19.70 10.84 -13.86
CA ILE A 234 -19.25 9.81 -12.93
C ILE A 234 -20.27 9.54 -11.83
N LEU A 235 -20.93 10.57 -11.30
CA LEU A 235 -21.96 10.37 -10.29
C LEU A 235 -23.11 9.52 -10.84
N GLU A 236 -23.53 9.77 -12.08
CA GLU A 236 -24.50 8.93 -12.80
C GLU A 236 -24.00 7.48 -12.91
N GLU A 237 -22.75 7.26 -13.33
CA GLU A 237 -22.18 5.91 -13.44
C GLU A 237 -22.05 5.18 -12.08
N ILE A 238 -21.80 5.90 -10.99
CA ILE A 238 -21.65 5.34 -9.64
C ILE A 238 -23.02 5.02 -9.04
N ALA A 239 -24.02 5.89 -9.21
CA ALA A 239 -25.36 5.70 -8.67
C ALA A 239 -26.00 4.38 -9.12
N LEU A 240 -25.62 3.89 -10.30
CA LEU A 240 -26.10 2.63 -10.87
C LEU A 240 -25.36 1.37 -10.37
N LYS A 241 -24.31 1.54 -9.56
CA LYS A 241 -23.43 0.45 -9.12
C LYS A 241 -23.63 0.10 -7.64
N PRO A 242 -23.38 -1.16 -7.23
CA PRO A 242 -23.41 -1.57 -5.82
C PRO A 242 -22.47 -0.76 -4.91
N GLU A 243 -21.36 -0.29 -5.47
CA GLU A 243 -20.36 0.53 -4.78
C GLU A 243 -20.87 1.93 -4.40
N SER A 244 -22.06 2.35 -4.86
CA SER A 244 -22.73 3.59 -4.41
C SER A 244 -22.89 3.65 -2.88
N SER A 245 -22.95 2.49 -2.21
CA SER A 245 -22.95 2.37 -0.74
C SER A 245 -21.75 3.04 -0.05
N LEU A 246 -20.61 3.22 -0.75
CA LEU A 246 -19.43 3.92 -0.23
C LEU A 246 -19.62 5.45 -0.16
N PHE A 247 -20.61 5.98 -0.87
CA PHE A 247 -20.79 7.42 -1.12
C PHE A 247 -21.90 8.00 -0.23
N SER A 248 -21.98 7.56 1.03
CA SER A 248 -22.92 8.16 1.99
C SER A 248 -22.53 9.60 2.35
N ARG A 249 -21.22 9.88 2.40
CA ARG A 249 -20.68 11.19 2.75
C ARG A 249 -19.66 11.63 1.71
N MET A 250 -19.88 12.79 1.10
CA MET A 250 -19.06 13.30 0.00
C MET A 250 -18.64 14.76 0.17
N GLU A 251 -17.43 15.06 -0.29
CA GLU A 251 -17.00 16.43 -0.56
C GLU A 251 -16.48 16.51 -2.00
N ILE A 252 -17.12 17.37 -2.80
CA ILE A 252 -16.85 17.50 -4.22
C ILE A 252 -16.30 18.90 -4.49
N LYS A 253 -15.05 18.98 -4.94
CA LYS A 253 -14.38 20.26 -5.25
C LYS A 253 -14.39 20.54 -6.74
N PHE A 254 -14.80 21.75 -7.10
CA PHE A 254 -14.82 22.24 -8.47
C PHE A 254 -13.83 23.38 -8.67
N GLY A 255 -13.24 23.49 -9.86
CA GLY A 255 -12.58 24.74 -10.28
C GLY A 255 -13.59 25.82 -10.67
N ALA A 256 -14.71 25.41 -11.27
CA ALA A 256 -15.87 26.23 -11.58
C ALA A 256 -17.10 25.32 -11.76
N LEU A 257 -18.30 25.81 -11.42
CA LEU A 257 -19.55 25.08 -11.60
C LEU A 257 -20.61 26.01 -12.22
N HIS A 258 -21.06 25.68 -13.43
CA HIS A 258 -22.17 26.34 -14.09
C HIS A 258 -23.50 25.79 -13.57
N VAL A 259 -24.54 26.62 -13.65
CA VAL A 259 -25.88 26.28 -13.16
C VAL A 259 -26.43 25.00 -13.77
N LYS A 260 -26.17 24.74 -15.06
CA LYS A 260 -26.64 23.53 -15.74
C LYS A 260 -26.04 22.27 -15.11
N GLU A 261 -24.73 22.21 -14.98
CA GLU A 261 -24.02 21.09 -14.39
C GLU A 261 -24.31 20.95 -12.89
N ALA A 262 -24.44 22.06 -12.15
CA ALA A 262 -24.90 22.03 -10.75
C ALA A 262 -26.28 21.37 -10.63
N THR A 263 -27.21 21.74 -11.52
CA THR A 263 -28.57 21.19 -11.56
C THR A 263 -28.53 19.68 -11.81
N THR A 264 -27.71 19.22 -12.76
CA THR A 264 -27.52 17.78 -13.02
C THR A 264 -26.91 17.06 -11.82
N ILE A 265 -25.83 17.58 -11.25
CA ILE A 265 -25.12 16.96 -10.12
C ILE A 265 -26.04 16.82 -8.92
N ILE A 266 -26.79 17.86 -8.55
CA ILE A 266 -27.76 17.81 -7.46
C ILE A 266 -28.80 16.73 -7.74
N LYS A 267 -29.34 16.68 -8.97
CA LYS A 267 -30.33 15.66 -9.35
C LYS A 267 -29.78 14.24 -9.22
N GLU A 268 -28.52 14.00 -9.59
CA GLU A 268 -27.89 12.68 -9.43
C GLU A 268 -27.64 12.35 -7.96
N LEU A 269 -27.17 13.31 -7.15
CA LEU A 269 -26.94 13.12 -5.71
C LEU A 269 -28.22 12.74 -4.96
N LEU A 270 -29.35 13.36 -5.30
CA LEU A 270 -30.65 13.03 -4.69
C LEU A 270 -31.15 11.61 -5.01
N GLN A 271 -30.53 10.92 -5.98
CA GLN A 271 -30.84 9.52 -6.32
C GLN A 271 -30.00 8.51 -5.52
N PHE A 272 -28.97 8.95 -4.79
CA PHE A 272 -28.15 8.04 -3.99
C PHE A 272 -28.95 7.52 -2.78
N PRO A 273 -29.16 6.20 -2.65
CA PRO A 273 -30.08 5.64 -1.65
C PRO A 273 -29.60 5.81 -0.20
N ASN A 274 -28.28 5.92 -0.02
CA ASN A 274 -27.59 5.99 1.26
C ASN A 274 -26.92 7.35 1.49
N LEU A 275 -27.24 8.36 0.68
CA LEU A 275 -26.66 9.69 0.86
C LEU A 275 -27.09 10.27 2.21
N GLU A 276 -26.11 10.60 3.04
CA GLU A 276 -26.28 11.32 4.30
C GLU A 276 -25.86 12.77 4.17
N TYR A 277 -24.75 13.01 3.46
CA TYR A 277 -24.16 14.34 3.37
C TYR A 277 -23.35 14.50 2.07
N CYS A 278 -23.53 15.61 1.38
CA CYS A 278 -22.65 16.03 0.29
C CYS A 278 -22.40 17.53 0.38
N ASN A 279 -21.14 17.95 0.24
CA ASN A 279 -20.79 19.35 0.04
C ASN A 279 -20.18 19.55 -1.34
N LEU A 280 -20.73 20.48 -2.11
CA LEU A 280 -20.16 20.99 -3.35
C LEU A 280 -19.39 22.26 -3.04
N ASP A 281 -18.07 22.14 -2.94
CA ASP A 281 -17.15 23.26 -2.69
C ASP A 281 -16.94 24.04 -3.99
N VAL A 282 -17.66 25.16 -4.10
CA VAL A 282 -17.62 26.04 -5.27
C VAL A 282 -18.13 27.43 -4.96
N GLU A 283 -17.50 28.44 -5.59
CA GLU A 283 -18.00 29.81 -5.60
C GLU A 283 -19.14 29.95 -6.63
N LEU A 284 -20.36 30.24 -6.15
CA LEU A 284 -21.53 30.40 -7.01
C LEU A 284 -21.64 31.85 -7.48
N ARG A 285 -21.47 32.08 -8.79
CA ARG A 285 -21.62 33.43 -9.37
C ARG A 285 -23.07 33.92 -9.37
N THR A 286 -24.04 33.02 -9.56
CA THR A 286 -25.47 33.32 -9.55
C THR A 286 -26.25 32.08 -9.11
N THR A 287 -27.24 32.25 -8.23
CA THR A 287 -28.05 31.13 -7.68
C THR A 287 -29.51 31.17 -8.13
N VAL A 288 -30.00 32.29 -8.69
CA VAL A 288 -31.42 32.51 -9.03
C VAL A 288 -32.00 31.41 -9.92
N GLN A 289 -31.30 31.05 -11.00
CA GLN A 289 -31.77 30.01 -11.91
C GLN A 289 -31.62 28.61 -11.30
N LEU A 290 -30.60 28.40 -10.46
CA LEU A 290 -30.39 27.13 -9.77
C LEU A 290 -31.52 26.85 -8.77
N LYS A 291 -31.94 27.86 -8.00
CA LYS A 291 -33.09 27.79 -7.09
C LYS A 291 -34.36 27.34 -7.82
N LYS A 292 -34.69 27.99 -8.93
CA LYS A 292 -35.85 27.61 -9.79
C LYS A 292 -35.74 26.17 -10.31
N ASN A 293 -34.54 25.70 -10.61
CA ASN A 293 -34.34 24.33 -11.06
C ASN A 293 -34.53 23.32 -9.92
N ILE A 294 -34.08 23.65 -8.71
CA ILE A 294 -34.25 22.81 -7.51
C ILE A 294 -35.74 22.70 -7.14
N GLU A 295 -36.50 23.79 -7.20
CA GLU A 295 -37.96 23.76 -6.98
C GLU A 295 -38.68 22.84 -7.97
N ARG A 296 -38.22 22.78 -9.23
CA ARG A 296 -38.76 21.87 -10.25
C ARG A 296 -38.51 20.40 -9.95
N PHE A 297 -37.59 20.08 -9.06
CA PHE A 297 -37.39 18.71 -8.55
C PHE A 297 -38.43 18.33 -7.48
N GLY A 298 -39.33 19.24 -7.11
CA GLY A 298 -40.30 19.05 -6.04
C GLY A 298 -39.81 19.52 -4.67
N ALA A 299 -38.67 20.20 -4.62
CA ALA A 299 -38.15 20.78 -3.38
C ALA A 299 -38.95 22.03 -3.00
N LYS A 300 -39.22 22.19 -1.70
CA LYS A 300 -39.95 23.34 -1.15
C LYS A 300 -38.98 24.29 -0.45
N VAL A 301 -39.11 25.58 -0.71
CA VAL A 301 -38.33 26.62 -0.03
C VAL A 301 -38.78 26.73 1.42
N GLN A 302 -37.84 26.85 2.34
CA GLN A 302 -38.15 27.14 3.74
C GLN A 302 -38.58 28.61 3.90
N ALA A 303 -39.68 28.85 4.60
CA ALA A 303 -40.25 30.20 4.75
C ALA A 303 -39.25 31.22 5.35
N ASP A 304 -38.38 30.75 6.24
CA ASP A 304 -37.46 31.59 7.01
C ASP A 304 -36.05 31.70 6.37
N ASP A 305 -35.70 30.83 5.42
CA ASP A 305 -34.40 30.85 4.73
C ASP A 305 -34.59 30.56 3.22
N PRO A 306 -34.58 31.60 2.35
CA PRO A 306 -34.82 31.46 0.91
C PRO A 306 -33.66 30.77 0.16
N ASP A 307 -32.58 30.43 0.86
CA ASP A 307 -31.46 29.66 0.35
C ASP A 307 -31.50 28.18 0.77
N THR A 308 -32.50 27.78 1.56
CA THR A 308 -32.68 26.42 2.06
C THR A 308 -33.93 25.76 1.47
N PHE A 309 -33.75 24.54 0.94
CA PHE A 309 -34.78 23.77 0.26
C PHE A 309 -34.94 22.39 0.88
N HIS A 310 -36.18 21.93 1.04
CA HIS A 310 -36.49 20.58 1.53
C HIS A 310 -37.04 19.73 0.38
N CYS A 311 -36.31 18.68 0.03
CA CYS A 311 -36.70 17.72 -1.00
C CYS A 311 -37.11 16.40 -0.34
N PRO A 312 -38.37 15.97 -0.45
CA PRO A 312 -38.82 14.72 0.19
C PRO A 312 -38.13 13.50 -0.42
N ILE A 313 -37.78 12.52 0.41
CA ILE A 313 -37.29 11.22 -0.05
C ILE A 313 -38.49 10.29 -0.25
N LEU A 314 -38.60 9.71 -1.45
CA LEU A 314 -39.73 8.86 -1.78
C LEU A 314 -39.79 7.66 -0.83
N TYR A 315 -40.98 7.40 -0.27
CA TYR A 315 -41.22 6.33 0.70
C TYR A 315 -40.45 6.44 2.03
N SER A 316 -39.94 7.63 2.37
CA SER A 316 -39.35 7.92 3.68
C SER A 316 -40.01 9.12 4.35
N THR A 317 -39.97 9.15 5.69
CA THR A 317 -40.25 10.35 6.47
C THR A 317 -39.09 11.35 6.47
N ASP A 318 -37.94 10.94 5.96
CA ASP A 318 -36.75 11.77 5.79
C ASP A 318 -36.87 12.68 4.56
N TYR A 319 -36.06 13.73 4.55
CA TYR A 319 -35.91 14.64 3.42
C TYR A 319 -34.44 15.03 3.25
N PHE A 320 -34.09 15.48 2.05
CA PHE A 320 -32.83 16.16 1.81
C PHE A 320 -33.01 17.66 2.01
N GLU A 321 -32.21 18.23 2.90
CA GLU A 321 -32.03 19.66 3.03
C GLU A 321 -30.90 20.12 2.11
N ILE A 322 -31.23 20.97 1.15
CA ILE A 322 -30.28 21.57 0.22
C ILE A 322 -30.10 23.03 0.62
N GLN A 323 -28.89 23.42 1.03
CA GLN A 323 -28.55 24.80 1.36
C GLN A 323 -27.62 25.38 0.31
N LEU A 324 -27.96 26.55 -0.22
CA LEU A 324 -27.14 27.31 -1.16
C LEU A 324 -26.43 28.43 -0.40
N ARG A 325 -25.10 28.37 -0.29
CA ARG A 325 -24.29 29.43 0.33
C ARG A 325 -23.34 30.02 -0.72
N ASN A 326 -22.77 31.18 -0.42
CA ASN A 326 -21.87 31.89 -1.36
C ASN A 326 -20.66 31.01 -1.78
N TYR A 327 -20.20 30.12 -0.89
CA TYR A 327 -19.03 29.28 -1.09
C TYR A 327 -19.35 27.78 -1.21
N GLY A 328 -20.61 27.41 -1.47
CA GLY A 328 -20.91 26.01 -1.75
C GLY A 328 -22.39 25.64 -1.67
N ILE A 329 -22.65 24.38 -1.98
CA ILE A 329 -23.98 23.76 -1.90
C ILE A 329 -23.85 22.56 -0.98
N SER A 330 -24.59 22.55 0.13
CA SER A 330 -24.67 21.37 0.99
C SER A 330 -25.99 20.65 0.78
N ILE A 331 -25.93 19.33 0.69
CA ILE A 331 -27.09 18.43 0.68
C ILE A 331 -26.94 17.53 1.89
N GLU A 332 -27.88 17.58 2.83
CA GLU A 332 -27.85 16.76 4.04
C GLU A 332 -29.18 16.03 4.20
N LYS A 333 -29.11 14.73 4.51
CA LYS A 333 -30.28 13.96 4.87
C LYS A 333 -30.71 14.33 6.29
N LYS A 334 -31.95 14.76 6.45
CA LYS A 334 -32.57 15.09 7.74
C LYS A 334 -33.78 14.19 7.97
N SER A 335 -34.02 13.86 9.22
CA SER A 335 -35.26 13.22 9.65
C SER A 335 -36.18 14.28 10.23
N ASN A 336 -37.46 14.20 9.90
CA ASN A 336 -38.46 14.98 10.62
C ASN A 336 -38.38 14.57 12.10
N SER A 337 -37.99 15.50 12.95
CA SER A 337 -38.00 15.29 14.40
C SER A 337 -39.44 14.97 14.79
N THR A 338 -39.65 13.83 15.45
CA THR A 338 -40.95 13.46 16.01
C THR A 338 -41.26 14.30 17.23
#